data_AF-A0A813J7K0-F1
#
_entry.id   AF-A0A813J7K0-F1
#
_cell.length_a   1.000
_cell.length_b   1.000
_cell.length_c   1.000
_cell.angle_alpha   90.00
_cell.angle_beta   90.00
_cell.angle_gamma   90.00
#
_symmetry.space_group_name_H-M   'P 1'
#
loop_
_entity.id
_entity.type
_entity.pdbx_description
1 polymer ?
#
loop_
_entity_poly.entity_id
_entity_poly.type
_entity_poly.pdbx_seq_one_letter_code
_entity_poly.pdbx_strand_id
1 'polypeptide(L)'
;MKGDRPLPAGGKLRFLVVTAFDTRYEVGYLCSTVNEAYCRRHGYSFWPVLLTPEGMVQLAGGRHCAWGKVALLHHLLDSGDNNNSEAVTSRNDRTAAEKAAADGIDAGAFDYVVWIDADALVLAHDTQLEHFVASAQGADLIIGEDMADTDLVNTGLVMCKVGSAWAQKMMQRWWE
;
A
#
# COMPACT_ATOMS: atom_id res chain seq x y z
N MET A 1 11.28 6.85 -21.66
CA MET A 1 11.39 5.52 -21.02
C MET A 1 12.45 5.63 -19.93
N LYS A 2 12.06 5.81 -18.66
CA LYS A 2 13.01 5.68 -17.54
C LYS A 2 13.30 4.18 -17.42
N GLY A 3 14.58 3.81 -17.47
CA GLY A 3 15.01 2.41 -17.43
C GLY A 3 14.57 1.75 -16.13
N ASP A 4 14.05 0.53 -16.22
CA ASP A 4 13.74 -0.29 -15.05
C ASP A 4 14.93 -0.30 -14.10
N ARG A 5 14.68 -0.01 -12.82
CA ARG A 5 15.69 -0.08 -11.78
C ARG A 5 16.22 -1.52 -11.76
N PRO A 6 17.53 -1.76 -11.97
CA PRO A 6 18.06 -3.11 -11.99
C PRO A 6 17.75 -3.78 -10.65
N LEU A 7 17.22 -5.01 -10.71
CA LEU A 7 17.02 -5.83 -9.52
C LEU A 7 18.36 -5.95 -8.76
N PRO A 8 18.36 -5.97 -7.42
CA PRO A 8 19.58 -6.23 -6.66
C PRO A 8 20.24 -7.53 -7.16
N ALA A 9 21.57 -7.60 -7.16
CA ALA A 9 22.29 -8.79 -7.63
C ALA A 9 21.90 -10.02 -6.76
N GLY A 10 21.18 -10.98 -7.35
CA GLY A 10 20.57 -12.13 -6.65
C GLY A 10 19.24 -11.82 -5.93
N GLY A 11 18.65 -10.65 -6.18
CA GLY A 11 17.77 -9.92 -5.27
C GLY A 11 16.33 -10.42 -5.23
N LYS A 12 15.95 -10.90 -4.05
CA LYS A 12 14.57 -11.04 -3.61
C LYS A 12 13.86 -9.68 -3.73
N LEU A 13 12.61 -9.68 -4.20
CA LEU A 13 11.79 -8.47 -4.26
C LEU A 13 11.53 -7.94 -2.84
N ARG A 14 11.53 -6.63 -2.70
CA ARG A 14 11.31 -5.94 -1.42
C ARG A 14 9.87 -5.44 -1.38
N PHE A 15 9.13 -5.86 -0.36
CA PHE A 15 7.74 -5.52 -0.18
C PHE A 15 7.54 -4.67 1.08
N LEU A 16 6.72 -3.63 0.95
CA LEU A 16 6.11 -2.92 2.06
C LEU A 16 4.64 -3.31 2.13
N VAL A 17 4.24 -4.05 3.15
CA VAL A 17 2.84 -4.36 3.43
C VAL A 17 2.27 -3.29 4.36
N VAL A 18 1.16 -2.68 3.97
CA VAL A 18 0.55 -1.53 4.63
C VAL A 18 -0.90 -1.84 4.95
N THR A 19 -1.32 -1.46 6.15
CA THR A 19 -2.73 -1.41 6.55
C THR A 19 -2.98 -0.11 7.29
N ALA A 20 -4.23 0.36 7.33
CA ALA A 20 -4.60 1.53 8.14
C ALA A 20 -5.93 1.32 8.82
N PHE A 21 -6.01 1.70 10.10
CA PHE A 21 -7.25 1.66 10.88
C PHE A 21 -7.18 2.62 12.06
N ASP A 22 -8.35 2.96 12.61
CA ASP A 22 -8.41 3.79 13.79
C ASP A 22 -8.12 3.01 15.08
N THR A 23 -7.66 3.72 16.11
CA THR A 23 -7.27 3.15 17.40
C THR A 23 -8.40 2.45 18.17
N ARG A 24 -9.66 2.55 17.73
CA ARG A 24 -10.79 1.86 18.35
C ARG A 24 -11.20 0.60 17.59
N TYR A 25 -10.54 0.29 16.47
CA TYR A 25 -10.87 -0.85 15.64
C TYR A 25 -10.11 -2.11 16.08
N GLU A 26 -10.66 -2.84 17.06
CA GLU A 26 -10.01 -4.01 17.68
C GLU A 26 -9.62 -5.10 16.67
N VAL A 27 -10.46 -5.36 15.67
CA VAL A 27 -10.20 -6.34 14.61
C VAL A 27 -8.90 -6.01 13.88
N GLY A 28 -8.63 -4.73 13.65
CA GLY A 28 -7.40 -4.24 13.01
C GLY A 28 -6.13 -4.70 13.71
N TYR A 29 -6.12 -4.70 15.05
CA TYR A 29 -4.98 -5.15 15.84
C TYR A 29 -4.74 -6.66 15.72
N LEU A 30 -5.82 -7.45 15.71
CA LEU A 30 -5.75 -8.91 15.58
C LEU A 30 -5.18 -9.30 14.21
N CYS A 31 -5.74 -8.75 13.14
CA CYS A 31 -5.27 -9.00 11.78
C CYS A 31 -3.84 -8.50 11.57
N SER A 32 -3.51 -7.31 12.08
CA SER A 32 -2.15 -6.76 12.01
C SER A 32 -1.11 -7.66 12.65
N THR A 33 -1.43 -8.29 13.78
CA THR A 33 -0.52 -9.23 14.45
C THR A 33 -0.18 -10.42 13.55
N VAL A 34 -1.19 -10.98 12.88
CA VAL A 34 -1.01 -12.10 11.94
C VAL A 34 -0.20 -11.66 10.71
N ASN A 35 -0.55 -10.51 10.13
CA ASN A 35 0.10 -9.97 8.95
C ASN A 35 1.56 -9.58 9.22
N GLU A 36 1.87 -9.04 10.40
CA GLU A 36 3.24 -8.76 10.83
C GLU A 36 4.05 -10.06 10.96
N ALA A 37 3.47 -11.11 11.56
CA ALA A 37 4.13 -12.40 11.67
C ALA A 37 4.42 -13.02 10.29
N TYR A 38 3.50 -12.87 9.34
CA TYR A 38 3.71 -13.23 7.93
C TYR A 38 4.87 -12.44 7.31
N CYS A 39 4.88 -11.12 7.45
CA CYS A 39 5.93 -10.27 6.89
C CYS A 39 7.30 -10.62 7.47
N ARG A 40 7.38 -10.80 8.79
CA ARG A 40 8.62 -11.19 9.49
C ARG A 40 9.16 -12.53 9.02
N ARG A 41 8.28 -13.52 8.79
CA ARG A 41 8.67 -14.85 8.29
C ARG A 41 9.38 -14.76 6.93
N HIS A 42 8.94 -13.86 6.06
CA HIS A 42 9.46 -13.75 4.70
C HIS A 42 10.46 -12.60 4.49
N GLY A 43 10.74 -11.80 5.53
CA GLY A 43 11.64 -10.65 5.45
C GLY A 43 11.04 -9.47 4.69
N TYR A 44 9.71 -9.31 4.74
CA TYR A 44 9.02 -8.12 4.23
C TYR A 44 8.91 -7.06 5.33
N SER A 45 8.74 -5.80 4.93
CA SER A 45 8.40 -4.72 5.87
C SER A 45 6.89 -4.67 6.08
N PHE A 46 6.47 -4.45 7.31
CA PHE A 46 5.06 -4.26 7.68
C PHE A 46 4.88 -2.89 8.32
N TRP A 47 3.90 -2.12 7.86
CA TRP A 47 3.60 -0.79 8.36
C TRP A 47 2.11 -0.65 8.71
N PRO A 48 1.76 -0.81 10.00
CA PRO A 48 0.41 -0.52 10.48
C PRO A 48 0.24 0.98 10.73
N VAL A 49 -0.59 1.63 9.92
CA VAL A 49 -0.94 3.04 10.06
C VAL A 49 -2.07 3.18 11.08
N LEU A 50 -1.70 3.39 12.34
CA LEU A 50 -2.64 3.65 13.43
C LEU A 50 -2.94 5.16 13.53
N LEU A 51 -4.21 5.51 13.41
CA LEU A 51 -4.69 6.89 13.52
C LEU A 51 -5.84 7.00 14.53
N THR A 52 -6.14 8.21 15.00
CA THR A 52 -7.43 8.41 15.67
C THR A 52 -8.57 8.34 14.64
N PRO A 53 -9.83 8.19 15.07
CA PRO A 53 -10.97 8.25 14.15
C PRO A 53 -10.98 9.52 13.29
N GLU A 54 -10.64 10.66 13.87
CA GLU A 54 -10.53 11.94 13.17
C GLU A 54 -9.38 11.92 12.17
N GLY A 55 -8.24 11.29 12.53
CA GLY A 55 -7.12 11.09 11.62
C GLY A 55 -7.49 10.22 10.41
N MET A 56 -8.28 9.17 10.60
CA MET A 56 -8.78 8.35 9.48
C MET A 56 -9.70 9.15 8.54
N VAL A 57 -10.57 10.02 9.09
CA VAL A 57 -11.41 10.92 8.29
C VAL A 57 -10.54 11.92 7.51
N GLN A 58 -9.49 12.47 8.12
CA GLN A 58 -8.56 13.37 7.47
C GLN A 58 -7.79 12.67 6.35
N LEU A 59 -7.27 11.47 6.60
CA LEU A 59 -6.60 10.65 5.60
C LEU A 59 -7.50 10.37 4.39
N ALA A 60 -8.78 10.09 4.64
CA ALA A 60 -9.79 9.88 3.59
C ALA A 60 -10.35 11.18 2.98
N GLY A 61 -9.94 12.37 3.44
CA GLY A 61 -10.42 13.64 2.88
C GLY A 61 -11.86 13.97 3.15
N GLY A 62 -12.38 13.50 4.28
CA GLY A 62 -13.81 13.60 4.57
C GLY A 62 -14.67 12.61 3.78
N ARG A 63 -14.08 11.74 2.92
CA ARG A 63 -14.78 10.59 2.33
C ARG A 63 -14.88 9.45 3.36
N HIS A 64 -15.54 8.36 2.95
CA HIS A 64 -15.56 7.13 3.74
C HIS A 64 -14.13 6.63 4.01
N CYS A 65 -13.87 6.08 5.20
CA CYS A 65 -12.52 5.70 5.64
C CYS A 65 -11.79 4.73 4.70
N ALA A 66 -12.54 3.90 3.97
CA ALA A 66 -12.02 3.01 2.93
C ALA A 66 -11.20 3.75 1.85
N TRP A 67 -11.43 5.05 1.64
CA TRP A 67 -10.66 5.87 0.70
C TRP A 67 -9.25 6.21 1.19
N GLY A 68 -8.96 6.05 2.48
CA GLY A 68 -7.62 6.29 3.02
C GLY A 68 -6.53 5.45 2.35
N LYS A 69 -6.88 4.27 1.82
CA LYS A 69 -5.98 3.42 1.04
C LYS A 69 -5.46 4.12 -0.20
N VAL A 70 -6.32 4.84 -0.92
CA VAL A 70 -5.96 5.54 -2.16
C VAL A 70 -5.02 6.70 -1.85
N ALA A 71 -5.28 7.46 -0.79
CA ALA A 71 -4.40 8.55 -0.35
C ALA A 71 -3.00 8.04 0.05
N LEU A 72 -2.93 6.94 0.83
CA LEU A 72 -1.65 6.35 1.22
C LEU A 72 -0.88 5.79 0.03
N LEU A 73 -1.55 5.02 -0.84
CA LEU A 73 -0.93 4.45 -2.03
C LEU A 73 -0.44 5.55 -2.98
N HIS A 74 -1.24 6.61 -3.19
CA HIS A 74 -0.83 7.75 -3.99
C HIS A 74 0.49 8.36 -3.47
N HIS A 75 0.55 8.68 -2.17
CA HIS A 75 1.74 9.25 -1.55
C HIS A 75 2.98 8.33 -1.65
N LEU A 76 2.81 7.04 -1.32
CA LEU A 76 3.90 6.07 -1.33
C LEU A 76 4.44 5.83 -2.75
N LEU A 77 3.59 5.92 -3.77
CA LEU A 77 4.02 5.75 -5.16
C LEU A 77 4.65 7.02 -5.74
N ASP A 78 4.26 8.21 -5.29
CA ASP A 78 4.75 9.51 -5.80
C ASP A 78 6.16 9.87 -5.31
N SER A 79 6.60 9.30 -4.19
CA SER A 79 7.89 9.59 -3.51
C SER A 79 9.17 9.28 -4.33
N GLY A 80 9.05 8.90 -5.60
CA GLY A 80 10.16 8.61 -6.52
C GLY A 80 10.65 9.80 -7.35
N ASP A 81 9.94 10.94 -7.40
CA ASP A 81 10.31 12.11 -8.23
C ASP A 81 10.36 13.42 -7.39
N ASN A 82 11.28 13.48 -6.42
CA ASN A 82 11.54 14.66 -5.56
C ASN A 82 11.97 15.95 -6.30
N ASN A 83 12.03 15.96 -7.63
CA ASN A 83 12.56 17.09 -8.41
C ASN A 83 11.49 17.92 -9.14
N ASN A 84 10.19 17.64 -9.02
CA ASN A 84 9.22 18.35 -9.88
C ASN A 84 7.79 18.55 -9.35
N SER A 85 7.56 18.73 -8.03
CA SER A 85 6.21 19.00 -7.52
C SER A 85 6.07 20.37 -6.84
N GLU A 86 5.72 21.38 -7.65
CA GLU A 86 4.97 22.58 -7.20
C GLU A 86 3.44 22.34 -7.30
N ALA A 87 2.98 21.11 -7.53
CA ALA A 87 1.59 20.81 -7.80
C ALA A 87 0.86 20.29 -6.54
N VAL A 88 0.01 21.17 -5.98
CA VAL A 88 -1.21 20.88 -5.20
C VAL A 88 -1.11 19.61 -4.31
N THR A 89 -0.40 19.71 -3.19
CA THR A 89 -0.59 18.72 -2.12
C THR A 89 -1.95 18.96 -1.48
N SER A 90 -2.88 18.02 -1.69
CA SER A 90 -4.15 18.04 -0.95
C SER A 90 -3.84 17.89 0.55
N ARG A 91 -4.77 18.33 1.42
CA ARG A 91 -4.58 18.26 2.88
C ARG A 91 -4.30 16.83 3.36
N ASN A 92 -4.73 15.83 2.60
CA ASN A 92 -4.62 14.42 2.95
C ASN A 92 -3.27 13.83 2.54
N ASP A 93 -2.73 14.26 1.39
CA ASP A 93 -1.37 13.88 0.99
C ASP A 93 -0.37 14.29 2.07
N ARG A 94 -0.63 15.42 2.76
CA ARG A 94 0.15 15.82 3.93
C ARG A 94 0.00 14.86 5.10
N THR A 95 -1.22 14.45 5.48
CA THR A 95 -1.42 13.48 6.57
C THR A 95 -0.71 12.15 6.29
N ALA A 96 -0.82 11.64 5.05
CA ALA A 96 -0.13 10.43 4.62
C ALA A 96 1.41 10.60 4.69
N ALA A 97 1.92 11.70 4.16
CA ALA A 97 3.35 12.01 4.13
C ALA A 97 3.96 12.23 5.51
N GLU A 98 3.29 13.02 6.35
CA GLU A 98 3.70 13.28 7.73
C GLU A 98 3.76 11.98 8.52
N LYS A 99 2.77 11.09 8.33
CA LYS A 99 2.74 9.79 9.00
C LYS A 99 3.85 8.86 8.50
N ALA A 100 4.05 8.76 7.18
CA ALA A 100 5.15 7.98 6.60
C ALA A 100 6.52 8.47 7.10
N ALA A 101 6.75 9.78 7.09
CA ALA A 101 7.99 10.38 7.55
C ALA A 101 8.21 10.18 9.07
N ALA A 102 7.16 10.36 9.88
CA ALA A 102 7.23 10.13 11.32
C ALA A 102 7.57 8.67 11.67
N ASP A 103 7.09 7.72 10.86
CA ASP A 103 7.35 6.30 11.04
C ASP A 103 8.62 5.82 10.32
N GLY A 104 9.35 6.71 9.64
CA GLY A 104 10.61 6.40 8.96
C GLY A 104 10.47 5.54 7.70
N ILE A 105 9.33 5.65 7.00
CA ILE A 105 9.04 4.90 5.78
C ILE A 105 9.62 5.62 4.56
N ASP A 106 10.59 4.98 3.89
CA ASP A 106 11.05 5.34 2.56
C ASP A 106 10.46 4.38 1.53
N ALA A 107 9.41 4.79 0.83
CA ALA A 107 8.76 3.96 -0.19
C ALA A 107 9.73 3.57 -1.33
N GLY A 108 10.74 4.42 -1.60
CA GLY A 108 11.76 4.18 -2.62
C GLY A 108 12.67 2.99 -2.31
N ALA A 109 12.66 2.49 -1.07
CA ALA A 109 13.39 1.30 -0.63
C ALA A 109 12.71 -0.03 -1.02
N PHE A 110 11.51 0.02 -1.61
CA PHE A 110 10.72 -1.16 -1.97
C PHE A 110 10.52 -1.29 -3.48
N ASP A 111 10.18 -2.50 -3.92
CA ASP A 111 9.82 -2.80 -5.30
C ASP A 111 8.29 -2.80 -5.47
N TYR A 112 7.57 -3.20 -4.41
CA TYR A 112 6.12 -3.18 -4.35
C TYR A 112 5.61 -2.67 -3.00
N VAL A 113 4.52 -1.91 -3.03
CA VAL A 113 3.66 -1.60 -1.88
C VAL A 113 2.43 -2.50 -1.95
N VAL A 114 2.10 -3.16 -0.85
CA VAL A 114 0.95 -4.06 -0.74
C VAL A 114 -0.01 -3.50 0.29
N TRP A 115 -1.17 -3.04 -0.15
CA TRP A 115 -2.27 -2.68 0.72
C TRP A 115 -3.01 -3.94 1.18
N ILE A 116 -3.31 -4.04 2.49
CA ILE A 116 -4.23 -5.02 3.06
C ILE A 116 -5.23 -4.31 4.01
N ASP A 117 -6.53 -4.52 3.80
CA ASP A 117 -7.57 -3.97 4.67
C ASP A 117 -7.38 -4.48 6.11
N ALA A 118 -7.80 -3.68 7.08
CA ALA A 118 -7.55 -3.95 8.50
C ALA A 118 -8.31 -5.18 9.03
N ASP A 119 -9.35 -5.62 8.34
CA ASP A 119 -10.10 -6.84 8.63
C ASP A 119 -9.66 -8.05 7.78
N ALA A 120 -8.62 -7.89 6.97
CA ALA A 120 -8.02 -8.97 6.19
C ALA A 120 -6.74 -9.50 6.85
N LEU A 121 -6.59 -10.83 6.86
CA LEU A 121 -5.42 -11.50 7.40
C LEU A 121 -4.92 -12.63 6.50
N VAL A 122 -3.61 -12.87 6.51
CA VAL A 122 -2.98 -13.94 5.75
C VAL A 122 -3.21 -15.29 6.45
N LEU A 123 -3.77 -16.27 5.73
CA LEU A 123 -3.94 -17.64 6.22
C LEU A 123 -2.84 -18.60 5.72
N ALA A 124 -2.42 -18.45 4.47
CA ALA A 124 -1.41 -19.30 3.84
C ALA A 124 -0.01 -18.74 4.05
N HIS A 125 0.54 -18.89 5.27
CA HIS A 125 1.84 -18.30 5.65
C HIS A 125 3.05 -18.83 4.87
N ASP A 126 2.91 -19.92 4.12
CA ASP A 126 3.99 -20.48 3.29
C ASP A 126 4.04 -19.87 1.88
N THR A 127 2.95 -19.22 1.44
CA THR A 127 2.88 -18.58 0.12
C THR A 127 3.55 -17.20 0.18
N GLN A 128 4.57 -17.01 -0.66
CA GLN A 128 5.33 -15.76 -0.77
C GLN A 128 4.68 -14.75 -1.71
N LEU A 129 4.83 -13.44 -1.46
CA LEU A 129 4.29 -12.38 -2.31
C LEU A 129 4.87 -12.41 -3.74
N GLU A 130 6.13 -12.86 -3.88
CA GLU A 130 6.80 -13.07 -5.16
C GLU A 130 6.03 -14.01 -6.09
N HIS A 131 5.28 -14.98 -5.54
CA HIS A 131 4.47 -15.90 -6.32
C HIS A 131 3.39 -15.16 -7.11
N PHE A 132 2.75 -14.15 -6.49
CA PHE A 132 1.71 -13.36 -7.13
C PHE A 132 2.30 -12.42 -8.18
N VAL A 133 3.46 -11.80 -7.89
CA VAL A 133 4.18 -10.96 -8.85
C VAL A 133 4.59 -11.76 -10.09
N ALA A 134 5.11 -12.98 -9.89
CA ALA A 134 5.49 -13.86 -10.99
C ALA A 134 4.28 -14.28 -11.83
N SER A 135 3.17 -14.66 -11.18
CA SER A 135 1.93 -15.03 -11.87
C SER A 135 1.33 -13.87 -12.67
N ALA A 136 1.43 -12.65 -12.15
CA ALA A 136 1.02 -11.42 -12.82
C ALA A 136 2.07 -10.87 -13.81
N GLN A 137 3.16 -11.61 -14.07
CA GLN A 137 4.25 -11.23 -14.99
C GLN A 137 4.85 -9.85 -14.68
N GLY A 138 4.95 -9.49 -13.39
CA GLY A 138 5.54 -8.21 -12.97
C GLY A 138 4.67 -6.99 -13.25
N ALA A 139 3.34 -7.17 -13.31
CA ALA A 139 2.38 -6.08 -13.52
C ALA A 139 2.57 -4.90 -12.54
N ASP A 140 2.19 -3.70 -13.01
CA ASP A 140 2.22 -2.46 -12.24
C ASP A 140 1.19 -2.43 -11.10
N LEU A 141 0.09 -3.16 -11.28
CA LEU A 141 -1.01 -3.31 -10.33
C LEU A 141 -1.50 -4.76 -10.34
N ILE A 142 -1.61 -5.34 -9.15
CA ILE A 142 -2.18 -6.67 -8.92
C ILE A 142 -3.31 -6.51 -7.90
N ILE A 143 -4.49 -7.03 -8.21
CA ILE A 143 -5.70 -6.90 -7.39
C ILE A 143 -6.42 -8.25 -7.35
N GLY A 144 -7.05 -8.56 -6.22
CA GLY A 144 -7.86 -9.77 -6.06
C GLY A 144 -9.16 -9.70 -6.85
N GLU A 145 -9.56 -10.83 -7.43
CA GLU A 145 -10.94 -11.06 -7.86
C GLU A 145 -11.84 -11.10 -6.62
N ASP A 146 -13.03 -10.51 -6.70
CA ASP A 146 -14.02 -10.68 -5.65
C ASP A 146 -14.77 -12.00 -5.85
N MET A 147 -15.10 -12.68 -4.76
CA MET A 147 -15.88 -13.92 -4.80
C MET A 147 -17.39 -13.64 -4.78
N ALA A 148 -17.80 -12.38 -4.58
CA ALA A 148 -19.18 -11.96 -4.64
C ALA A 148 -19.70 -11.86 -6.08
N ASP A 149 -20.91 -12.34 -6.34
CA ASP A 149 -21.53 -12.29 -7.68
C ASP A 149 -21.79 -10.86 -8.18
N THR A 150 -21.71 -9.85 -7.31
CA THR A 150 -22.01 -8.45 -7.61
C THR A 150 -20.78 -7.61 -7.93
N ASP A 151 -19.60 -8.09 -7.58
CA ASP A 151 -18.37 -7.31 -7.63
C ASP A 151 -17.29 -8.11 -8.38
N LEU A 152 -16.58 -7.46 -9.31
CA LEU A 152 -15.55 -8.15 -10.10
C LEU A 152 -14.20 -8.18 -9.40
N VAL A 153 -13.96 -7.24 -8.49
CA VAL A 153 -12.66 -7.02 -7.87
C VAL A 153 -12.79 -6.64 -6.41
N ASN A 154 -11.88 -7.14 -5.59
CA ASN A 154 -11.78 -6.79 -4.18
C ASN A 154 -10.54 -5.91 -3.95
N THR A 155 -10.76 -4.69 -3.45
CA THR A 155 -9.69 -3.73 -3.18
C THR A 155 -9.14 -3.83 -1.75
N GLY A 156 -9.55 -4.85 -1.00
CA GLY A 156 -9.01 -5.16 0.32
C GLY A 156 -7.62 -5.77 0.27
N LEU A 157 -7.15 -6.18 -0.91
CA LEU A 157 -5.77 -6.54 -1.19
C LEU A 157 -5.35 -5.95 -2.54
N VAL A 158 -4.35 -5.07 -2.54
CA VAL A 158 -3.83 -4.43 -3.76
C VAL A 158 -2.30 -4.38 -3.69
N MET A 159 -1.60 -4.77 -4.75
CA MET A 159 -0.16 -4.59 -4.88
C MET A 159 0.15 -3.59 -5.99
N CYS A 160 0.94 -2.56 -5.67
CA CYS A 160 1.35 -1.53 -6.61
C CYS A 160 2.88 -1.54 -6.76
N LYS A 161 3.37 -1.53 -8.00
CA LYS A 161 4.81 -1.45 -8.29
C LYS A 161 5.33 -0.04 -8.01
N VAL A 162 6.36 0.07 -7.18
CA VAL A 162 6.98 1.35 -6.83
C VAL A 162 7.71 1.93 -8.04
N GLY A 163 7.55 3.23 -8.27
CA GLY A 163 8.14 3.93 -9.42
C GLY A 163 7.40 3.74 -10.74
N SER A 164 6.27 3.01 -10.74
CA SER A 164 5.42 2.89 -11.92
C SER A 164 4.59 4.15 -12.14
N ALA A 165 4.89 4.89 -13.22
CA ALA A 165 4.11 6.05 -13.64
C ALA A 165 2.64 5.70 -13.97
N TRP A 166 2.39 4.47 -14.40
CA TRP A 166 1.03 3.99 -14.63
C TRP A 166 0.27 3.86 -13.31
N ALA A 167 0.86 3.22 -12.30
CA ALA A 167 0.22 3.04 -10.99
C ALA A 167 -0.01 4.38 -10.28
N GLN A 168 0.95 5.31 -10.35
CA GLN A 168 0.80 6.68 -9.83
C GLN A 168 -0.41 7.38 -10.46
N LYS A 169 -0.48 7.40 -11.81
CA LYS A 169 -1.60 8.02 -12.54
C LYS A 169 -2.93 7.33 -12.24
N MET A 170 -2.92 6.03 -12.03
CA MET A 170 -4.12 5.28 -11.62
C MET A 170 -4.61 5.76 -10.25
N MET A 171 -3.73 5.83 -9.23
CA MET A 171 -4.11 6.31 -7.89
C MET A 171 -4.63 7.75 -7.92
N GLN A 172 -3.98 8.64 -8.69
CA GLN A 172 -4.46 10.01 -8.87
C GLN A 172 -5.89 10.02 -9.43
N ARG A 173 -6.15 9.27 -10.51
CA ARG A 173 -7.48 9.20 -11.12
C ARG A 173 -8.53 8.53 -10.25
N TRP A 174 -8.13 7.55 -9.44
CA TRP A 174 -9.04 6.91 -8.50
C TRP A 174 -9.47 7.92 -7.43
N TRP A 175 -8.55 8.79 -7.01
CA TRP A 175 -8.81 9.81 -6.01
C TRP A 175 -9.74 10.96 -6.46
N GLU A 176 -9.67 11.34 -7.75
CA GLU A 176 -10.48 12.40 -8.38
C GLU A 176 -11.97 12.04 -8.42
#